data_AF-A0A8D2DFU8-F1
#
_entry.id   AF-A0A8D2DFU8-F1
#
_cell.length_a   1.000
_cell.length_b   1.000
_cell.length_c   1.000
_cell.angle_alpha   90.00
_cell.angle_beta   90.00
_cell.angle_gamma   90.00
#
_symmetry.space_group_name_H-M   'P 1'
#
loop_
_entity.id
_entity.type
_entity.pdbx_description
1 polymer ?
#
loop_
_entity_poly.entity_id
_entity_poly.type
_entity_poly.pdbx_seq_one_letter_code
_entity_poly.pdbx_strand_id
1 'polypeptide(L)'
;MAQLCGPRRCRALLALLASLLLSRAEVAHGDRSIHDFCQVSKVVGRCRASIPRWWYNVTEGSCQPFVYGGCEGNDNNYQSKEECLEKCAGVTENSIDGLDTSRSGAGSSVPSVPRRQDSDDLSDGVFNYEEYCAAKAVTGPCRAAFLRWYFDAEKNSCDNFIYGGCRGNKNSYLSKEACMQRCFGKEPYPVLPPGTKAVVLAGLFVMVLILLLGASVVCLIRIARKKQERALRTVWSSGDDKEQLVKNTYVL
;
A
#
# COMPACT_ATOMS: atom_id res chain seq x y z
N MET A 1 -36.77 37.24 74.91
CA MET A 1 -36.36 38.06 73.75
C MET A 1 -34.98 37.62 73.32
N ALA A 2 -34.90 36.96 72.17
CA ALA A 2 -33.67 36.64 71.46
C ALA A 2 -33.03 37.93 70.90
N GLN A 3 -31.80 37.80 70.36
CA GLN A 3 -30.98 38.77 69.58
C GLN A 3 -29.76 39.30 70.37
N LEU A 4 -28.52 39.38 69.87
CA LEU A 4 -27.95 39.21 68.53
C LEU A 4 -26.41 39.12 68.66
N CYS A 5 -25.78 38.24 67.85
CA CYS A 5 -24.55 38.44 67.07
C CYS A 5 -23.22 38.84 67.79
N GLY A 6 -22.07 38.19 67.62
CA GLY A 6 -21.63 37.21 66.63
C GLY A 6 -20.09 37.17 66.57
N PRO A 7 -19.52 36.18 65.86
CA PRO A 7 -18.11 35.81 65.91
C PRO A 7 -17.26 36.76 65.05
N ARG A 8 -16.95 37.97 65.57
CA ARG A 8 -16.22 38.99 64.80
C ARG A 8 -14.85 39.38 65.36
N ARG A 9 -14.39 38.79 66.48
CA ARG A 9 -13.03 39.06 67.02
C ARG A 9 -12.06 37.87 66.98
N CYS A 10 -12.52 36.65 66.67
CA CYS A 10 -11.64 35.52 66.32
C CYS A 10 -11.25 35.47 64.83
N ARG A 11 -11.84 36.31 63.96
CA ARG A 11 -11.57 36.26 62.52
C ARG A 11 -10.33 37.06 62.08
N ALA A 12 -9.84 37.99 62.89
CA ALA A 12 -8.68 38.81 62.53
C ALA A 12 -7.33 38.11 62.79
N LEU A 13 -7.22 37.30 63.85
CA LEU A 13 -6.01 36.55 64.18
C LEU A 13 -5.81 35.28 63.33
N LEU A 14 -6.91 34.64 62.90
CA LEU A 14 -6.84 33.51 61.95
C LEU A 14 -6.55 33.97 60.51
N ALA A 15 -6.87 35.22 60.15
CA ALA A 15 -6.57 35.75 58.82
C ALA A 15 -5.10 36.19 58.65
N LEU A 16 -4.42 36.60 59.73
CA LEU A 16 -3.00 36.98 59.70
C LEU A 16 -2.05 35.76 59.71
N LEU A 17 -2.43 34.66 60.35
CA LEU A 17 -1.69 33.39 60.24
C LEU A 17 -1.92 32.68 58.90
N ALA A 18 -3.08 32.91 58.26
CA ALA A 18 -3.34 32.42 56.90
C ALA A 18 -2.56 33.20 55.82
N SER A 19 -2.16 34.45 56.07
CA SER A 19 -1.41 35.27 55.10
C SER A 19 0.12 35.12 55.21
N LEU A 20 0.65 34.57 56.30
CA LEU A 20 2.09 34.25 56.45
C LEU A 20 2.47 32.83 56.00
N LEU A 21 1.49 31.98 55.68
CA LEU A 21 1.69 30.66 55.05
C LEU A 21 1.46 30.67 53.54
N LEU A 22 1.26 31.85 52.94
CA LEU A 22 1.27 32.05 51.48
C LEU A 22 2.67 32.39 50.94
N SER A 23 3.73 31.90 51.59
CA SER A 23 5.07 31.86 50.98
C SER A 23 5.08 30.81 49.87
N ARG A 24 4.67 31.28 48.69
CA ARG A 24 5.18 30.91 47.36
C ARG A 24 5.38 29.41 47.15
N ALA A 25 4.27 28.70 46.93
CA ALA A 25 4.28 27.62 45.96
C ALA A 25 3.83 28.23 44.63
N GLU A 26 4.78 28.80 43.88
CA GLU A 26 4.60 28.85 42.43
C GLU A 26 4.52 27.39 42.00
N VAL A 27 3.29 26.94 41.76
CA VAL A 27 3.04 25.66 41.13
C VAL A 27 3.68 25.75 39.75
N ALA A 28 4.84 25.13 39.58
CA ALA A 28 5.40 24.79 38.27
C ALA A 28 4.49 23.70 37.67
N HIS A 29 3.29 24.10 37.26
CA HIS A 29 2.41 23.28 36.45
C HIS A 29 2.61 23.69 35.00
N GLY A 30 3.30 22.85 34.25
CA GLY A 30 3.32 22.91 32.79
C GLY A 30 4.67 22.73 32.14
N ASP A 31 5.43 21.69 32.51
CA ASP A 31 6.72 21.41 31.86
C ASP A 31 6.81 19.98 31.29
N ARG A 32 5.74 19.53 30.62
CA ARG A 32 5.80 18.25 29.87
C ARG A 32 4.93 18.19 28.62
N SER A 33 4.59 19.34 28.05
CA SER A 33 3.97 19.43 26.70
C SER A 33 4.50 20.61 25.87
N ILE A 34 5.49 21.34 26.39
CA ILE A 34 6.07 22.51 25.71
C ILE A 34 7.12 22.08 24.67
N HIS A 35 7.63 20.85 24.69
CA HIS A 35 8.72 20.45 23.78
C HIS A 35 8.29 19.57 22.61
N ASP A 36 6.99 19.34 22.41
CA ASP A 36 6.48 18.56 21.28
C ASP A 36 6.85 19.24 19.94
N PHE A 37 6.85 20.58 19.90
CA PHE A 37 7.26 21.30 18.69
C PHE A 37 8.77 21.27 18.45
N CYS A 38 9.61 20.93 19.42
CA CYS A 38 11.04 20.80 19.16
C CYS A 38 11.35 19.51 18.38
N GLN A 39 10.46 18.51 18.44
CA GLN A 39 10.65 17.20 17.82
C GLN A 39 10.17 17.14 16.36
N VAL A 40 9.28 18.05 15.96
CA VAL A 40 8.78 18.07 14.59
C VAL A 40 9.82 18.62 13.63
N SER A 41 9.91 18.05 12.43
CA SER A 41 10.84 18.53 11.39
C SER A 41 10.50 19.93 10.89
N LYS A 42 11.49 20.69 10.39
CA LYS A 42 11.25 21.98 9.71
C LYS A 42 10.21 21.91 8.59
N VAL A 43 9.39 22.95 8.46
CA VAL A 43 8.41 23.10 7.36
C VAL A 43 8.65 24.41 6.60
N VAL A 44 8.93 24.30 5.30
CA VAL A 44 9.07 25.45 4.39
C VAL A 44 7.73 26.14 4.16
N GLY A 45 6.65 25.37 4.08
CA GLY A 45 5.30 25.86 3.77
C GLY A 45 5.07 26.12 2.28
N ARG A 46 3.85 26.52 1.91
CA ARG A 46 3.44 26.70 0.50
C ARG A 46 3.84 28.04 -0.13
N CYS A 47 4.14 29.04 0.69
CA CYS A 47 4.49 30.37 0.22
C CYS A 47 5.91 30.40 -0.36
N ARG A 48 6.23 31.44 -1.13
CA ARG A 48 7.44 31.53 -1.95
C ARG A 48 8.42 32.61 -1.49
N ALA A 49 8.30 33.07 -0.24
CA ALA A 49 9.31 33.95 0.32
C ALA A 49 10.60 33.16 0.60
N SER A 50 11.74 33.85 0.62
CA SER A 50 13.03 33.26 1.00
C SER A 50 13.46 33.84 2.35
N ILE A 51 12.83 33.39 3.44
CA ILE A 51 13.04 33.93 4.78
C ILE A 51 14.01 33.00 5.54
N PRO A 52 15.26 33.42 5.82
CA PRO A 52 16.17 32.61 6.62
C PRO A 52 15.64 32.49 8.05
N ARG A 53 15.57 31.25 8.55
CA ARG A 53 15.06 30.88 9.87
C ARG A 53 15.91 29.77 10.47
N TRP A 54 15.66 29.45 11.73
CA TRP A 54 16.31 28.37 12.47
C TRP A 54 15.29 27.32 12.90
N TRP A 55 15.69 26.06 12.90
CA TRP A 55 14.88 24.94 13.41
C TRP A 55 15.77 24.03 14.25
N TYR A 56 15.20 23.34 15.23
CA TYR A 56 15.88 22.40 16.10
C TYR A 56 15.84 21.00 15.50
N ASN A 57 17.01 20.42 15.26
CA ASN A 57 17.17 19.03 14.83
C ASN A 57 17.42 18.15 16.06
N VAL A 58 16.41 17.39 16.49
CA VAL A 58 16.51 16.48 17.65
C VAL A 58 17.53 15.36 17.46
N THR A 59 17.70 14.87 16.23
CA THR A 59 18.66 13.80 15.91
C THR A 59 20.09 14.24 16.20
N GLU A 60 20.39 15.50 15.90
CA GLU A 60 21.70 16.10 16.12
C GLU A 60 21.78 16.95 17.40
N GLY A 61 20.66 17.11 18.11
CA GLY A 61 20.54 17.98 19.27
C GLY A 61 20.95 19.44 19.01
N SER A 62 20.72 19.97 17.80
CA SER A 62 21.26 21.27 17.40
C SER A 62 20.30 22.14 16.57
N CYS A 63 20.41 23.46 16.75
CA CYS A 63 19.70 24.45 15.93
C CYS A 63 20.41 24.69 14.60
N GLN A 64 19.73 24.42 13.49
CA GLN A 64 20.24 24.54 12.13
C GLN A 64 19.46 25.59 11.32
N PRO A 65 20.09 26.28 10.35
CA PRO A 65 19.40 27.22 9.48
C PRO A 65 18.54 26.49 8.43
N PHE A 66 17.44 27.12 8.02
CA PHE A 66 16.62 26.71 6.86
C PHE A 66 15.91 27.91 6.22
N VAL A 67 15.31 27.71 5.05
CA VAL A 67 14.52 28.74 4.36
C VAL A 67 13.03 28.51 4.61
N TYR A 68 12.37 29.46 5.23
CA TYR A 68 10.92 29.48 5.43
C TYR A 68 10.22 30.25 4.30
N GLY A 69 9.18 29.62 3.74
CA GLY A 69 8.39 30.14 2.63
C GLY A 69 7.48 31.31 3.00
N GLY A 70 7.26 31.58 4.29
CA GLY A 70 6.50 32.74 4.78
C GLY A 70 5.04 32.45 5.16
N CYS A 71 4.53 31.23 4.96
CA CYS A 71 3.23 30.81 5.48
C CYS A 71 3.18 29.28 5.69
N GLU A 72 2.22 28.80 6.49
CA GLU A 72 1.99 27.36 6.76
C GLU A 72 3.24 26.61 7.27
N GLY A 73 4.05 27.27 8.10
CA GLY A 73 5.10 26.62 8.88
C GLY A 73 4.55 25.94 10.14
N ASN A 74 5.42 25.25 10.85
CA ASN A 74 5.16 24.77 12.21
C ASN A 74 5.97 25.58 13.24
N ASP A 75 5.80 25.24 14.51
CA ASP A 75 6.39 25.97 15.64
C ASP A 75 7.90 25.74 15.82
N ASN A 76 8.48 24.75 15.12
CA ASN A 76 9.94 24.56 15.04
C ASN A 76 10.58 25.54 14.03
N ASN A 77 10.38 26.83 14.26
CA ASN A 77 10.74 27.90 13.33
C ASN A 77 11.03 29.21 14.06
N TYR A 78 12.31 29.53 14.19
CA TYR A 78 12.81 30.62 15.02
C TYR A 78 13.55 31.67 14.20
N GLN A 79 13.56 32.92 14.67
CA GLN A 79 14.20 34.02 13.95
C GLN A 79 15.72 34.00 14.11
N SER A 80 16.22 33.53 15.25
CA SER A 80 17.64 33.42 15.54
C SER A 80 18.02 32.04 16.10
N LYS A 81 19.32 31.73 16.07
CA LYS A 81 19.85 30.50 16.65
C LYS A 81 19.64 30.48 18.16
N GLU A 82 19.78 31.63 18.80
CA GLU A 82 19.69 31.82 20.24
C GLU A 82 18.26 31.54 20.72
N GLU A 83 17.24 32.07 20.03
CA GLU A 83 15.82 31.79 20.34
C GLU A 83 15.51 30.30 20.23
N CYS A 84 16.05 29.64 19.20
CA CYS A 84 15.89 28.20 19.00
C CYS A 84 16.51 27.40 20.16
N LEU A 85 17.73 27.75 20.57
CA LEU A 85 18.43 27.05 21.66
C LEU A 85 17.74 27.30 23.00
N GLU A 86 17.29 28.51 23.27
CA GLU A 86 16.55 28.84 24.49
C GLU A 86 15.28 27.98 24.63
N LYS A 87 14.58 27.71 23.52
CA LYS A 87 13.33 26.95 23.51
C LYS A 87 13.51 25.44 23.47
N CYS A 88 14.56 24.93 22.83
CA CYS A 88 14.66 23.51 22.50
C CYS A 88 15.96 22.82 22.93
N ALA A 89 16.96 23.53 23.46
CA ALA A 89 18.20 22.89 23.88
C ALA A 89 17.95 21.78 24.91
N GLY A 90 18.57 20.62 24.68
CA GLY A 90 18.47 19.46 25.57
C GLY A 90 17.27 18.53 25.27
N VAL A 91 16.40 18.86 24.33
CA VAL A 91 15.37 17.94 23.84
C VAL A 91 16.03 16.84 23.02
N THR A 92 15.77 15.58 23.38
CA THR A 92 16.23 14.37 22.68
C THR A 92 15.05 13.45 22.40
N GLU A 93 15.20 12.51 21.47
CA GLU A 93 14.12 11.56 21.10
C GLU A 93 13.56 10.75 22.29
N ASN A 94 14.30 10.66 23.40
CA ASN A 94 13.93 9.87 24.59
C ASN A 94 13.25 10.69 25.69
N SER A 95 13.06 12.00 25.51
CA SER A 95 12.61 12.91 26.57
C SER A 95 11.12 12.80 26.95
N ILE A 96 10.36 11.81 26.45
CA ILE A 96 8.93 11.62 26.76
C ILE A 96 8.61 10.29 27.50
N ASP A 97 9.44 9.25 27.42
CA ASP A 97 9.14 7.93 28.05
C ASP A 97 9.60 7.76 29.52
N GLY A 98 10.12 8.83 30.14
CA GLY A 98 10.80 8.74 31.44
C GLY A 98 9.97 8.95 32.72
N LEU A 99 8.64 9.05 32.67
CA LEU A 99 7.84 9.15 33.92
C LEU A 99 6.39 8.70 33.73
N ASP A 100 6.18 7.40 33.59
CA ASP A 100 5.29 6.61 34.46
C ASP A 100 5.48 5.13 34.13
N THR A 101 6.30 4.43 34.92
CA THR A 101 6.08 3.05 35.40
C THR A 101 7.35 2.61 36.13
N SER A 102 7.42 2.90 37.43
CA SER A 102 8.26 2.12 38.34
C SER A 102 7.59 1.99 39.70
N ARG A 103 6.86 0.87 39.83
CA ARG A 103 6.61 0.04 41.03
C ARG A 103 5.68 -1.08 40.56
N SER A 104 5.96 -2.38 40.67
CA SER A 104 6.99 -3.14 41.36
C SER A 104 7.13 -4.47 40.62
N GLY A 105 8.32 -5.08 40.67
CA GLY A 105 8.60 -6.33 39.98
C GLY A 105 7.76 -7.52 40.46
N ALA A 106 7.47 -8.40 39.51
CA ALA A 106 7.39 -9.84 39.74
C ALA A 106 8.01 -10.51 38.51
N GLY A 107 9.07 -11.29 38.72
CA GLY A 107 9.67 -12.07 37.65
C GLY A 107 8.65 -13.05 37.06
N SER A 108 8.69 -13.21 35.75
CA SER A 108 8.28 -14.45 35.08
C SER A 108 8.79 -14.41 33.66
N SER A 109 9.71 -15.34 33.40
CA SER A 109 9.83 -16.10 32.16
C SER A 109 9.22 -15.45 30.92
N VAL A 110 10.11 -15.00 30.04
CA VAL A 110 9.91 -14.84 28.60
C VAL A 110 8.84 -15.82 28.10
N PRO A 111 7.64 -15.34 27.69
CA PRO A 111 6.81 -16.11 26.79
C PRO A 111 7.51 -16.06 25.45
N SER A 112 8.15 -17.17 25.09
CA SER A 112 8.49 -17.48 23.71
C SER A 112 7.23 -17.30 22.87
N VAL A 113 7.12 -16.17 22.18
CA VAL A 113 6.07 -15.94 21.18
C VAL A 113 6.18 -17.07 20.17
N PRO A 114 5.12 -17.86 19.93
CA PRO A 114 5.13 -18.85 18.88
C PRO A 114 5.41 -18.13 17.56
N ARG A 115 6.47 -18.56 16.85
CA ARG A 115 6.54 -18.36 15.41
C ARG A 115 5.21 -18.84 14.84
N ARG A 116 4.43 -17.92 14.27
CA ARG A 116 3.47 -18.33 13.26
C ARG A 116 4.28 -18.72 12.04
N GLN A 117 4.56 -20.01 11.95
CA GLN A 117 4.62 -20.68 10.66
C GLN A 117 3.21 -20.62 10.09
N ASP A 118 2.95 -19.63 9.26
CA ASP A 118 2.11 -19.87 8.08
C ASP A 118 3.08 -20.26 6.97
N SER A 119 3.36 -21.56 6.92
CA SER A 119 3.81 -22.24 5.73
C SER A 119 2.62 -22.33 4.76
N ASP A 120 2.93 -22.10 3.49
CA ASP A 120 2.06 -22.14 2.31
C ASP A 120 1.37 -20.81 1.98
N ASP A 121 2.09 -19.90 1.29
CA ASP A 121 1.86 -19.79 -0.15
C ASP A 121 3.01 -19.09 -0.89
N LEU A 122 3.35 -19.66 -2.04
CA LEU A 122 4.43 -19.26 -2.92
C LEU A 122 4.02 -18.01 -3.72
N SER A 123 3.81 -16.86 -3.06
CA SER A 123 3.66 -15.57 -3.73
C SER A 123 4.87 -14.68 -3.44
N ASP A 124 5.99 -15.08 -4.03
CA ASP A 124 7.19 -14.24 -4.08
C ASP A 124 6.80 -12.87 -4.65
N GLY A 125 7.24 -11.82 -3.95
CA GLY A 125 6.71 -10.47 -4.05
C GLY A 125 6.72 -9.95 -5.48
N VAL A 126 5.56 -10.01 -6.14
CA VAL A 126 5.35 -9.50 -7.50
C VAL A 126 5.69 -8.02 -7.49
N PHE A 127 6.90 -7.70 -7.95
CA PHE A 127 7.31 -6.33 -8.13
C PHE A 127 6.37 -5.70 -9.16
N ASN A 128 5.58 -4.72 -8.72
CA ASN A 128 4.63 -4.03 -9.58
C ASN A 128 5.36 -3.09 -10.55
N TYR A 129 5.90 -3.67 -11.62
CA TYR A 129 6.62 -2.92 -12.66
C TYR A 129 5.75 -1.81 -13.27
N GLU A 130 4.45 -2.05 -13.42
CA GLU A 130 3.53 -1.09 -14.03
C GLU A 130 3.48 0.23 -13.24
N GLU A 131 3.39 0.13 -11.92
CA GLU A 131 3.27 1.29 -11.04
C GLU A 131 4.59 2.06 -10.87
N TYR A 132 5.71 1.34 -10.80
CA TYR A 132 7.02 1.90 -10.49
C TYR A 132 7.84 2.28 -11.73
N CYS A 133 7.57 1.70 -12.90
CA CYS A 133 8.44 1.82 -14.08
C CYS A 133 7.70 2.11 -15.38
N ALA A 134 6.49 1.58 -15.59
CA ALA A 134 5.75 1.80 -16.84
C ALA A 134 4.91 3.09 -16.83
N ALA A 135 4.44 3.52 -15.66
CA ALA A 135 3.63 4.72 -15.52
C ALA A 135 4.37 5.98 -16.04
N LYS A 136 3.72 6.83 -16.84
CA LYS A 136 4.33 8.06 -17.38
C LYS A 136 4.72 9.04 -16.27
N ALA A 137 5.74 9.88 -16.49
CA ALA A 137 6.15 10.91 -15.52
C ALA A 137 4.99 11.88 -15.21
N VAL A 138 4.80 12.23 -13.94
CA VAL A 138 3.74 13.15 -13.50
C VAL A 138 4.32 14.31 -12.70
N THR A 139 4.29 15.52 -13.26
CA THR A 139 4.69 16.74 -12.55
C THR A 139 3.79 17.01 -11.34
N GLY A 140 2.50 16.70 -11.42
CA GLY A 140 1.55 16.96 -10.34
C GLY A 140 1.11 18.43 -10.28
N PRO A 141 0.17 18.79 -9.38
CA PRO A 141 -0.45 20.11 -9.35
C PRO A 141 0.37 21.18 -8.60
N CYS A 142 1.34 20.77 -7.79
CA CYS A 142 2.23 21.71 -7.12
C CYS A 142 3.21 22.35 -8.09
N ARG A 143 3.74 23.53 -7.73
CA ARG A 143 4.51 24.39 -8.64
C ARG A 143 5.98 24.58 -8.21
N ALA A 144 6.53 23.64 -7.43
CA ALA A 144 7.97 23.57 -7.21
C ALA A 144 8.65 22.95 -8.45
N ALA A 145 9.97 23.02 -8.53
CA ALA A 145 10.72 22.48 -9.66
C ALA A 145 11.80 21.51 -9.15
N PHE A 146 11.39 20.30 -8.76
CA PHE A 146 12.33 19.27 -8.34
C PHE A 146 12.74 18.44 -9.55
N LEU A 147 14.03 18.41 -9.86
CA LEU A 147 14.57 17.47 -10.84
C LEU A 147 14.38 16.04 -10.30
N ARG A 148 13.66 15.21 -11.05
CA ARG A 148 13.46 13.79 -10.76
C ARG A 148 13.74 12.98 -12.00
N TRP A 149 13.95 11.69 -11.83
CA TRP A 149 14.15 10.73 -12.89
C TRP A 149 12.93 9.82 -12.99
N TYR A 150 12.53 9.47 -14.20
CA TYR A 150 11.50 8.47 -14.44
C TYR A 150 12.01 7.50 -15.49
N PHE A 151 11.50 6.27 -15.45
CA PHE A 151 11.80 5.25 -16.43
C PHE A 151 10.87 5.40 -17.63
N ASP A 152 11.44 5.54 -18.82
CA ASP A 152 10.71 5.49 -20.08
C ASP A 152 10.78 4.06 -20.63
N ALA A 153 9.69 3.31 -20.45
CA ALA A 153 9.60 1.92 -20.88
C ALA A 153 9.69 1.74 -22.40
N GLU A 154 9.37 2.76 -23.21
CA GLU A 154 9.49 2.70 -24.66
C GLU A 154 10.95 2.82 -25.11
N LYS A 155 11.73 3.67 -24.42
CA LYS A 155 13.16 3.86 -24.68
C LYS A 155 14.06 2.91 -23.89
N ASN A 156 13.50 2.21 -22.90
CA ASN A 156 14.23 1.39 -21.93
C ASN A 156 15.35 2.20 -21.23
N SER A 157 15.03 3.45 -20.87
CA SER A 157 16.01 4.40 -20.31
C SER A 157 15.40 5.31 -19.26
N CYS A 158 16.21 5.75 -18.29
CA CYS A 158 15.81 6.77 -17.34
C CYS A 158 16.09 8.18 -17.87
N ASP A 159 15.03 8.96 -18.03
CA ASP A 159 15.05 10.37 -18.41
C ASP A 159 14.67 11.25 -17.20
N ASN A 160 15.01 12.53 -17.24
CA ASN A 160 14.65 13.47 -16.19
C ASN A 160 13.38 14.26 -16.53
N PHE A 161 12.66 14.67 -15.48
CA PHE A 161 11.50 15.55 -15.57
C PHE A 161 11.43 16.46 -14.36
N ILE A 162 10.60 17.50 -14.45
CA ILE A 162 10.33 18.40 -13.34
C ILE A 162 9.11 17.90 -12.56
N TYR A 163 9.34 17.50 -11.31
CA TYR A 163 8.30 17.18 -10.36
C TYR A 163 7.89 18.41 -9.55
N GLY A 164 6.59 18.66 -9.51
CA GLY A 164 5.94 19.81 -8.90
C GLY A 164 6.01 19.82 -7.38
N GLY A 165 6.38 18.71 -6.74
CA GLY A 165 6.58 18.60 -5.29
C GLY A 165 5.43 17.94 -4.53
N CYS A 166 4.29 17.68 -5.16
CA CYS A 166 3.21 16.94 -4.54
C CYS A 166 2.44 16.06 -5.54
N ARG A 167 1.79 15.02 -5.02
CA ARG A 167 1.11 13.96 -5.78
C ARG A 167 2.09 13.26 -6.74
N GLY A 168 1.63 12.88 -7.92
CA GLY A 168 2.44 12.08 -8.84
C GLY A 168 2.27 10.59 -8.61
N ASN A 169 3.17 9.81 -9.19
CA ASN A 169 3.16 8.36 -9.15
C ASN A 169 4.53 7.82 -8.68
N LYS A 170 4.67 6.50 -8.64
CA LYS A 170 5.87 5.83 -8.12
C LYS A 170 7.02 5.77 -9.12
N ASN A 171 6.79 6.09 -10.40
CA ASN A 171 7.85 6.28 -11.39
C ASN A 171 8.49 7.67 -11.27
N SER A 172 9.10 7.93 -10.11
CA SER A 172 9.74 9.20 -9.77
C SER A 172 10.87 8.97 -8.77
N TYR A 173 12.10 9.10 -9.24
CA TYR A 173 13.33 8.75 -8.54
C TYR A 173 14.20 9.99 -8.34
N LEU A 174 15.03 9.98 -7.29
CA LEU A 174 15.92 11.09 -6.95
C LEU A 174 17.15 11.15 -7.86
N SER A 175 17.62 10.02 -8.39
CA SER A 175 18.78 9.94 -9.28
C SER A 175 18.55 8.99 -10.44
N LYS A 176 19.35 9.14 -11.50
CA LYS A 176 19.33 8.26 -12.66
C LYS A 176 19.66 6.83 -12.26
N GLU A 177 20.62 6.66 -11.36
CA GLU A 177 21.11 5.37 -10.88
C GLU A 177 20.01 4.62 -10.13
N ALA A 178 19.28 5.31 -9.24
CA ALA A 178 18.17 4.71 -8.50
C ALA A 178 17.05 4.24 -9.45
N CYS A 179 16.74 5.05 -10.48
CA CYS A 179 15.79 4.68 -11.52
C CYS A 179 16.25 3.45 -12.31
N MET A 180 17.50 3.46 -12.79
CA MET A 180 18.05 2.35 -13.59
C MET A 180 18.12 1.07 -12.78
N GLN A 181 18.63 1.11 -11.55
CA GLN A 181 18.68 -0.06 -10.67
C GLN A 181 17.29 -0.65 -10.39
N ARG A 182 16.26 0.20 -10.33
CA ARG A 182 14.91 -0.26 -10.03
C ARG A 182 14.22 -0.89 -11.23
N CYS A 183 14.39 -0.32 -12.41
CA CYS A 183 13.56 -0.59 -13.59
C CYS A 183 14.31 -1.22 -14.78
N PHE A 184 15.60 -0.92 -14.96
CA PHE A 184 16.35 -1.40 -16.11
C PHE A 184 16.47 -2.92 -16.13
N GLY A 185 16.24 -3.54 -17.29
CA GLY A 185 16.30 -4.99 -17.46
C GLY A 185 15.23 -5.78 -16.70
N LYS A 186 14.28 -5.10 -16.04
CA LYS A 186 13.10 -5.73 -15.46
C LYS A 186 12.00 -5.61 -16.51
N GLU A 187 11.76 -6.67 -17.27
CA GLU A 187 10.56 -6.66 -18.09
C GLU A 187 9.33 -6.72 -17.18
N PRO A 188 8.20 -6.10 -17.59
CA PRO A 188 6.93 -6.58 -17.09
C PRO A 188 6.93 -8.09 -17.37
N TYR A 189 6.58 -8.90 -16.36
CA TYR A 189 6.22 -10.31 -16.52
C TYR A 189 5.72 -10.57 -17.94
N PRO A 190 6.15 -11.64 -18.64
CA PRO A 190 6.01 -11.75 -20.08
C PRO A 190 4.60 -11.38 -20.48
N VAL A 191 4.47 -10.19 -21.07
CA VAL A 191 3.24 -9.74 -21.69
C VAL A 191 3.05 -10.74 -22.79
N LEU A 192 2.11 -11.66 -22.58
CA LEU A 192 1.68 -12.58 -23.62
C LEU A 192 1.48 -11.73 -24.87
N PRO A 193 2.23 -12.01 -25.95
CA PRO A 193 2.34 -11.10 -27.07
C PRO A 193 0.94 -10.76 -27.58
N PRO A 194 0.73 -9.59 -28.21
CA PRO A 194 -0.56 -9.17 -28.74
C PRO A 194 -1.26 -10.19 -29.68
N GLY A 195 -0.59 -11.29 -30.03
CA GLY A 195 -1.15 -12.44 -30.72
C GLY A 195 -1.83 -13.50 -29.84
N THR A 196 -1.65 -13.57 -28.50
CA THR A 196 -2.16 -14.75 -27.77
C THR A 196 -3.67 -14.79 -27.66
N LYS A 197 -4.36 -13.64 -27.64
CA LYS A 197 -5.83 -13.63 -27.76
C LYS A 197 -6.27 -14.16 -29.13
N ALA A 198 -5.56 -13.81 -30.20
CA ALA A 198 -5.83 -14.31 -31.55
C ALA A 198 -5.49 -15.80 -31.69
N VAL A 199 -4.40 -16.27 -31.07
CA VAL A 199 -3.99 -17.69 -31.07
C VAL A 199 -4.93 -18.54 -30.24
N VAL A 200 -5.38 -18.05 -29.08
CA VAL A 200 -6.38 -18.74 -28.24
C VAL A 200 -7.72 -18.79 -28.96
N LEU A 201 -8.17 -17.70 -29.60
CA LEU A 201 -9.39 -17.70 -30.40
C LEU A 201 -9.27 -18.64 -31.61
N ALA A 202 -8.18 -18.57 -32.37
CA ALA A 202 -7.94 -19.47 -33.50
C ALA A 202 -7.89 -20.94 -33.05
N GLY A 203 -7.24 -21.22 -31.91
CA GLY A 203 -7.19 -22.55 -31.30
C GLY A 203 -8.59 -23.06 -30.92
N LEU A 204 -9.42 -22.22 -30.29
CA LEU A 204 -10.80 -22.57 -29.93
C LEU A 204 -11.65 -22.84 -31.18
N PHE A 205 -11.52 -22.02 -32.23
CA PHE A 205 -12.21 -22.25 -33.50
C PHE A 205 -11.79 -23.57 -34.16
N VAL A 206 -10.50 -23.88 -34.20
CA VAL A 206 -9.98 -25.15 -34.74
C VAL A 206 -10.48 -26.34 -33.93
N MET A 207 -10.50 -26.24 -32.59
CA MET A 207 -11.03 -27.31 -31.73
C MET A 207 -12.52 -27.56 -31.94
N VAL A 208 -13.33 -26.51 -32.09
CA VAL A 208 -14.76 -26.64 -32.40
C VAL A 208 -14.97 -27.29 -33.77
N LEU A 209 -14.19 -26.89 -34.78
CA LEU A 209 -14.26 -27.51 -36.11
C LEU A 209 -13.91 -29.00 -36.07
N ILE A 210 -12.87 -29.40 -35.34
CA ILE A 210 -12.49 -30.81 -35.18
C ILE A 210 -13.62 -31.61 -34.51
N LEU A 211 -14.25 -31.06 -33.46
CA LEU A 211 -15.38 -31.71 -32.78
C LEU A 211 -16.60 -31.86 -33.69
N LEU A 212 -16.93 -30.84 -34.47
CA LEU A 212 -18.05 -30.87 -35.42
C LEU A 212 -17.81 -31.88 -36.56
N LEU A 213 -16.59 -31.90 -37.12
CA LEU A 213 -16.20 -32.88 -38.14
C LEU A 213 -16.22 -34.30 -37.55
N GLY A 214 -15.70 -34.49 -36.34
CA GLY A 214 -15.75 -35.77 -35.64
C GLY A 214 -17.18 -36.27 -35.41
N ALA A 215 -18.07 -35.40 -34.91
CA ALA A 215 -19.48 -35.73 -34.72
C ALA A 215 -20.20 -36.07 -36.04
N SER A 216 -19.90 -35.32 -37.11
CA SER A 216 -20.42 -35.58 -38.45
C SER A 216 -19.98 -36.95 -38.99
N VAL A 217 -18.69 -37.27 -38.90
CA VAL A 217 -18.14 -38.57 -39.32
C VAL A 217 -18.76 -39.71 -38.51
N VAL A 218 -18.88 -39.57 -37.19
CA VAL A 218 -19.54 -40.56 -36.34
C VAL A 218 -21.01 -40.74 -36.74
N CYS A 219 -21.72 -39.65 -37.04
CA CYS A 219 -23.10 -39.69 -37.51
C CYS A 219 -23.20 -40.43 -38.86
N LEU A 220 -22.32 -40.12 -39.81
CA LEU A 220 -22.26 -40.80 -41.11
C LEU A 220 -21.95 -42.30 -40.97
N ILE A 221 -21.01 -42.68 -40.10
CA ILE A 221 -20.72 -44.09 -39.81
C ILE A 221 -21.97 -44.76 -39.21
N ARG A 222 -22.66 -44.11 -38.26
CA ARG A 222 -23.91 -44.66 -37.67
C ARG A 222 -25.02 -44.80 -38.71
N ILE A 223 -25.19 -43.82 -39.60
CA ILE A 223 -26.16 -43.86 -40.70
C ILE A 223 -25.80 -44.96 -41.70
N ALA A 224 -24.53 -45.09 -42.07
CA ALA A 224 -24.04 -46.13 -42.98
C ALA A 224 -24.21 -47.53 -42.38
N ARG A 225 -23.85 -47.74 -41.11
CA ARG A 225 -24.09 -49.00 -40.38
C ARG A 225 -25.58 -49.32 -40.31
N LYS A 226 -26.43 -48.34 -39.98
CA LYS A 226 -27.89 -48.51 -39.97
C LYS A 226 -28.46 -48.80 -41.36
N LYS A 227 -27.90 -48.21 -42.42
CA LYS A 227 -28.27 -48.49 -43.81
C LYS A 227 -27.84 -49.89 -44.23
N GLN A 228 -26.65 -50.34 -43.82
CA GLN A 228 -26.15 -51.68 -44.06
C GLN A 228 -26.96 -52.74 -43.30
N GLU A 229 -27.34 -52.48 -42.04
CA GLU A 229 -28.25 -53.34 -41.28
C GLU A 229 -29.64 -53.44 -41.95
N ARG A 230 -30.18 -52.32 -42.45
CA ARG A 230 -31.43 -52.32 -43.22
C ARG A 230 -31.29 -53.09 -44.53
N ALA A 231 -30.19 -52.89 -45.27
CA ALA A 231 -29.91 -53.59 -46.53
C ALA A 231 -29.73 -55.10 -46.31
N LEU A 232 -29.04 -55.51 -45.24
CA LEU A 232 -28.88 -56.92 -44.84
C LEU A 232 -30.24 -57.53 -44.46
N ARG A 233 -31.09 -56.80 -43.72
CA ARG A 233 -32.46 -57.24 -43.41
C ARG A 233 -33.33 -57.34 -44.66
N THR A 234 -33.20 -56.44 -45.64
CA THR A 234 -33.95 -56.54 -46.89
C THR A 234 -33.46 -57.68 -47.78
N VAL A 235 -32.15 -57.99 -47.76
CA VAL A 235 -31.59 -59.17 -48.46
C VAL A 235 -32.08 -60.46 -47.82
N TRP A 236 -32.10 -60.56 -46.48
CA TRP A 236 -32.69 -61.70 -45.77
C TRP A 236 -34.23 -61.73 -45.81
N SER A 237 -34.89 -60.63 -46.18
CA SER A 237 -36.35 -60.55 -46.34
C SER A 237 -36.81 -60.80 -47.77
N SER A 238 -35.89 -60.87 -48.75
CA SER A 238 -36.19 -61.05 -50.16
C SER A 238 -35.49 -62.31 -50.70
N GLY A 239 -36.05 -63.48 -50.39
CA GLY A 239 -35.80 -64.72 -51.14
C GLY A 239 -35.11 -65.83 -50.36
N ASP A 240 -35.94 -66.81 -49.98
CA ASP A 240 -35.63 -68.25 -49.87
C ASP A 240 -34.73 -68.79 -48.74
N ASP A 241 -35.38 -69.25 -47.66
CA ASP A 241 -34.99 -70.48 -46.94
C ASP A 241 -36.20 -71.36 -46.54
N LYS A 242 -37.43 -71.04 -47.02
CA LYS A 242 -38.63 -71.86 -46.70
C LYS A 242 -39.46 -72.32 -47.90
N GLU A 243 -39.15 -71.90 -49.13
CA GLU A 243 -39.94 -72.32 -50.31
C GLU A 243 -39.28 -73.40 -51.18
N GLN A 244 -37.99 -73.73 -51.02
CA GLN A 244 -37.35 -74.81 -51.79
C GLN A 244 -37.48 -76.21 -51.16
N LEU A 245 -37.80 -76.36 -49.87
CA LEU A 245 -37.98 -77.69 -49.25
C LEU A 245 -39.39 -78.28 -49.42
N VAL A 246 -40.35 -77.53 -49.97
CA VAL A 246 -41.75 -77.98 -50.13
C VAL A 246 -42.07 -78.40 -51.57
N LYS A 247 -41.26 -78.01 -52.57
CA LYS A 247 -41.56 -78.25 -53.99
C LYS A 247 -41.09 -79.61 -54.55
N ASN A 248 -40.34 -80.41 -53.79
CA ASN A 248 -39.88 -81.75 -54.23
C ASN A 248 -40.66 -82.93 -53.64
N THR A 249 -41.73 -82.70 -52.87
CA THR A 249 -42.54 -83.79 -52.26
C THR A 249 -43.90 -84.04 -52.93
N TYR A 250 -44.21 -83.37 -54.05
CA TYR A 250 -45.49 -83.53 -54.77
C TYR A 250 -45.35 -83.91 -56.25
N VAL A 251 -44.31 -84.67 -56.62
CA VAL A 251 -44.24 -85.34 -57.93
C VAL A 251 -43.72 -86.77 -57.74
N LEU A 252 -44.61 -87.69 -57.37
CA LEU A 252 -44.49 -89.14 -57.61
C LEU A 252 -45.84 -89.82 -57.34
#